data_AF-A0A8T5MI97-F1
#
_entry.id   AF-A0A8T5MI97-F1
#
_cell.length_a   1.000
_cell.length_b   1.000
_cell.length_c   1.000
_cell.angle_alpha   90.00
_cell.angle_beta   90.00
_cell.angle_gamma   90.00
#
_symmetry.space_group_name_H-M   'P 1'
#
loop_
_entity.id
_entity.type
_entity.pdbx_description
1 polymer ?
#
loop_
_entity_poly.entity_id
_entity_poly.type
_entity_poly.pdbx_seq_one_letter_code
_entity_poly.pdbx_strand_id
1 'polypeptide(L)'
;MNEGIPKGKTLLYYIQPGVEGYIFGMQTLYSNLGNGANCVFITVTRDPRDVRETFEEFGWNLDEYKDNFAIVDAYSGLMGLQSREKYVVEDPTDITSFNKVMEEVTGKGGSRNIVFGSLSAIMDMCGEQETLEHVKKWNKYATLHDSAAVYTFTAWPYSKSTLDKV
;
A
#
# COMPACT_ATOMS: atom_id res chain seq x y z
N MET A 1 -6.01 -17.24 -4.82
CA MET A 1 -7.26 -16.76 -5.46
C MET A 1 -6.99 -16.76 -6.96
N ASN A 2 -7.75 -17.49 -7.78
CA ASN A 2 -7.44 -17.64 -9.21
C ASN A 2 -7.90 -16.46 -10.08
N GLU A 3 -8.64 -15.48 -9.53
CA GLU A 3 -9.20 -14.35 -10.29
C GLU A 3 -8.72 -12.97 -9.79
N GLY A 4 -7.72 -12.93 -8.90
CA GLY A 4 -7.26 -11.66 -8.29
C GLY A 4 -8.32 -11.02 -7.40
N ILE A 5 -8.15 -9.72 -7.10
CA ILE A 5 -9.13 -8.94 -6.35
C ILE A 5 -10.10 -8.30 -7.35
N PRO A 6 -11.43 -8.39 -7.14
CA PRO A 6 -12.38 -7.76 -8.07
C PRO A 6 -12.17 -6.25 -8.14
N LYS A 7 -12.32 -5.69 -9.34
CA LYS A 7 -12.19 -4.24 -9.59
C LYS A 7 -13.14 -3.44 -8.69
N GLY A 8 -12.66 -2.29 -8.21
CA GLY A 8 -13.44 -1.41 -7.34
C GLY A 8 -13.73 -2.00 -5.95
N LYS A 9 -13.00 -3.04 -5.53
CA LYS A 9 -13.11 -3.60 -4.17
C LYS A 9 -11.92 -3.24 -3.30
N THR A 10 -12.17 -3.29 -2.00
CA THR A 10 -11.16 -3.15 -0.96
C THR A 10 -11.00 -4.49 -0.25
N LEU A 11 -9.75 -4.86 0.02
CA LEU A 11 -9.38 -6.00 0.85
C LEU A 11 -8.56 -5.51 2.05
N LEU A 12 -8.81 -6.09 3.23
CA LEU A 12 -8.04 -5.84 4.43
C LEU A 12 -7.49 -7.18 4.94
N TYR A 13 -6.17 -7.29 5.04
CA TYR A 13 -5.51 -8.30 5.84
C TYR A 13 -5.44 -7.80 7.28
N TYR A 14 -6.25 -8.40 8.15
CA TYR A 14 -6.21 -8.14 9.58
C TYR A 14 -5.22 -9.10 10.24
N ILE A 15 -4.12 -8.56 10.77
CA ILE A 15 -2.92 -9.32 11.12
C ILE A 15 -2.67 -9.20 12.64
N GLN A 16 -2.38 -10.33 13.29
CA GLN A 16 -1.94 -10.32 14.68
C GLN A 16 -0.48 -9.86 14.78
N PRO A 17 -0.12 -9.07 15.82
CA PRO A 17 1.27 -8.71 16.06
C PRO A 17 2.22 -9.91 16.06
N GLY A 18 3.39 -9.75 15.44
CA GLY A 18 4.38 -10.83 15.27
C GLY A 18 4.17 -11.70 14.03
N VAL A 19 3.08 -11.53 13.29
CA VAL A 19 2.90 -12.15 11.96
C VAL A 19 3.38 -11.18 10.88
N GLU A 20 4.15 -11.70 9.91
CA GLU A 20 4.64 -10.92 8.76
C GLU A 20 3.55 -10.63 7.74
N GLY A 21 2.62 -9.75 8.12
CA GLY A 21 1.44 -9.42 7.34
C GLY A 21 1.73 -8.79 5.97
N TYR A 22 2.85 -8.09 5.84
CA TYR A 22 3.23 -7.41 4.59
C TYR A 22 3.50 -8.41 3.45
N ILE A 23 3.91 -9.65 3.75
CA ILE A 23 4.13 -10.73 2.76
C ILE A 23 2.82 -11.08 2.04
N PHE A 24 1.67 -11.08 2.74
CA PHE A 24 0.37 -11.31 2.09
C PHE A 24 0.02 -10.20 1.11
N GLY A 25 0.37 -8.96 1.44
CA GLY A 25 0.25 -7.82 0.53
C GLY A 25 1.11 -8.00 -0.72
N MET A 26 2.38 -8.38 -0.54
CA MET A 26 3.31 -8.63 -1.65
C MET A 26 2.87 -9.78 -2.55
N GLN A 27 2.43 -10.92 -1.97
CA GLN A 27 1.91 -12.05 -2.73
C GLN A 27 0.67 -11.64 -3.55
N THR A 28 -0.24 -10.88 -2.94
CA THR A 28 -1.43 -10.36 -3.62
C THR A 28 -1.05 -9.46 -4.78
N LEU A 29 -0.08 -8.57 -4.57
CA LEU A 29 0.45 -7.70 -5.60
C LEU A 29 1.03 -8.50 -6.77
N TYR A 30 1.92 -9.45 -6.48
CA TYR A 30 2.60 -10.25 -7.50
C TYR A 30 1.61 -11.10 -8.32
N SER A 31 0.62 -11.71 -7.65
CA SER A 31 -0.44 -12.44 -8.34
C SER A 31 -1.25 -11.57 -9.30
N ASN A 32 -1.47 -10.29 -8.97
CA ASN A 32 -2.18 -9.37 -9.85
C ASN A 32 -1.28 -8.87 -11.00
N LEU A 33 0.01 -8.68 -10.77
CA LEU A 33 0.99 -8.42 -11.84
C LEU A 33 0.99 -9.56 -12.87
N GLY A 34 0.98 -10.82 -12.42
CA GLY A 34 0.88 -12.00 -13.30
C GLY A 34 -0.41 -12.05 -14.14
N ASN A 35 -1.46 -11.36 -13.72
CA ASN A 35 -2.72 -11.20 -14.46
C ASN A 35 -2.74 -9.94 -15.37
N GLY A 36 -1.60 -9.27 -15.54
CA GLY A 36 -1.46 -8.07 -16.38
C GLY A 36 -1.98 -6.78 -15.74
N ALA A 37 -2.23 -6.76 -14.42
CA ALA A 37 -2.67 -5.56 -13.74
C ALA A 37 -1.51 -4.59 -13.47
N ASN A 38 -1.79 -3.28 -13.50
CA ASN A 38 -0.86 -2.29 -12.96
C ASN A 38 -0.93 -2.31 -11.45
N CYS A 39 0.20 -2.44 -10.76
CA CYS A 39 0.23 -2.54 -9.31
C CYS A 39 1.16 -1.50 -8.68
N VAL A 40 0.79 -1.05 -7.48
CA VAL A 40 1.56 -0.11 -6.68
C VAL A 40 1.69 -0.66 -5.28
N PHE A 41 2.92 -0.68 -4.76
CA PHE A 41 3.19 -1.01 -3.36
C PHE A 41 3.60 0.24 -2.59
N ILE A 42 2.90 0.54 -1.49
CA ILE A 42 3.23 1.67 -0.62
C ILE A 42 4.01 1.11 0.57
N THR A 43 5.28 1.52 0.69
CA THR A 43 6.14 1.16 1.81
C THR A 43 6.30 2.35 2.76
N VAL A 44 6.18 2.09 4.07
CA VAL A 44 6.26 3.12 5.13
C VAL A 44 7.39 2.80 6.10
N THR A 45 7.55 1.52 6.44
CA THR A 45 8.50 1.07 7.48
C THR A 45 9.74 0.38 6.91
N ARG A 46 9.86 0.25 5.58
CA ARG A 46 10.96 -0.44 4.90
C ARG A 46 11.50 0.36 3.72
N ASP A 47 12.82 0.31 3.54
CA ASP A 47 13.47 0.87 2.36
C ASP A 47 12.94 0.16 1.09
N PRO A 48 12.67 0.88 -0.01
CA PRO A 48 12.25 0.27 -1.26
C PRO A 48 13.19 -0.83 -1.79
N ARG A 49 14.49 -0.76 -1.49
CA ARG A 49 15.46 -1.82 -1.86
C ARG A 49 15.17 -3.10 -1.10
N ASP A 50 14.98 -3.03 0.21
CA ASP A 50 14.63 -4.19 1.04
C ASP A 50 13.30 -4.82 0.59
N VAL A 51 12.34 -4.00 0.15
CA VAL A 51 11.07 -4.49 -0.42
C VAL A 51 11.34 -5.33 -1.68
N ARG A 52 12.16 -4.82 -2.61
CA ARG A 52 12.53 -5.54 -3.85
C ARG A 52 13.31 -6.83 -3.55
N GLU A 53 14.29 -6.76 -2.66
CA GLU A 53 15.05 -7.93 -2.19
C GLU A 53 14.11 -8.99 -1.60
N THR A 54 13.10 -8.59 -0.82
CA THR A 54 12.13 -9.55 -0.28
C THR A 54 11.27 -10.19 -1.38
N PHE A 55 10.91 -9.47 -2.45
CA PHE A 55 10.24 -10.11 -3.59
C PHE A 55 11.13 -11.19 -4.21
N GLU A 56 12.42 -10.90 -4.41
CA GLU A 56 13.39 -11.84 -4.95
C GLU A 56 13.59 -13.08 -4.06
N GLU A 57 13.69 -12.91 -2.74
CA GLU A 57 13.82 -14.00 -1.76
C GLU A 57 12.66 -15.01 -1.83
N PHE A 58 11.45 -14.54 -2.14
CA PHE A 58 10.26 -15.39 -2.33
C PHE A 58 10.11 -15.93 -3.76
N GLY A 59 11.07 -15.67 -4.65
CA GLY A 59 11.06 -16.10 -6.05
C GLY A 59 10.11 -15.29 -6.93
N TRP A 60 9.75 -14.08 -6.52
CA TRP A 60 8.86 -13.18 -7.25
C TRP A 60 9.66 -12.15 -8.03
N ASN A 61 9.95 -12.48 -9.29
CA ASN A 61 10.78 -11.64 -10.16
C ASN A 61 10.03 -10.38 -10.64
N LEU A 62 10.33 -9.23 -10.05
CA LEU A 62 9.69 -7.95 -10.43
C LEU A 62 10.19 -7.37 -11.75
N ASP A 63 11.34 -7.82 -12.27
CA ASP A 63 11.90 -7.30 -13.52
C ASP A 63 10.99 -7.57 -14.73
N GLU A 64 10.23 -8.65 -14.67
CA GLU A 64 9.21 -9.02 -15.66
C GLU A 64 8.06 -8.00 -15.74
N TYR A 65 7.90 -7.16 -14.72
CA TYR A 65 6.76 -6.25 -14.55
C TYR A 65 7.16 -4.79 -14.37
N LYS A 66 8.38 -4.40 -14.74
CA LYS A 66 8.91 -3.03 -14.55
C LYS A 66 8.01 -1.90 -15.09
N ASP A 67 7.23 -2.16 -16.13
CA ASP A 67 6.32 -1.18 -16.74
C ASP A 67 4.94 -1.14 -16.05
N ASN A 68 4.60 -2.19 -15.31
CA ASN A 68 3.32 -2.36 -14.61
C ASN A 68 3.43 -2.21 -13.09
N PHE A 69 4.64 -2.14 -12.54
CA PHE A 69 4.90 -2.06 -11.11
C PHE A 69 5.55 -0.73 -10.71
N ALA A 70 5.13 -0.17 -9.58
CA ALA A 70 5.80 0.94 -8.94
C ALA A 70 5.79 0.81 -7.41
N ILE A 71 6.81 1.36 -6.76
CA ILE A 71 6.82 1.56 -5.31
C ILE A 71 6.53 3.04 -5.02
N VAL A 72 5.70 3.27 -4.00
CA VAL A 72 5.56 4.58 -3.34
C VAL A 72 6.39 4.52 -2.07
N ASP A 73 7.39 5.39 -1.99
CA ASP A 73 8.32 5.43 -0.87
C ASP A 73 7.92 6.49 0.15
N ALA A 74 7.36 6.04 1.28
CA ALA A 74 7.16 6.85 2.47
C ALA A 74 8.20 6.56 3.56
N TYR A 75 9.11 5.61 3.35
CA TYR A 75 10.17 5.31 4.30
C TYR A 75 11.29 6.36 4.25
N SER A 76 11.73 6.72 3.03
CA SER A 76 12.84 7.67 2.88
C SER A 76 12.51 9.06 3.43
N GLY A 77 11.26 9.54 3.24
CA GLY A 77 10.81 10.81 3.81
C GLY A 77 10.88 10.81 5.34
N LEU A 78 10.50 9.68 5.97
CA LEU A 78 10.51 9.52 7.43
C LEU A 78 11.95 9.50 7.96
N MET A 79 12.88 8.91 7.21
CA MET A 79 14.29 8.80 7.58
C MET A 79 15.14 10.02 7.15
N GLY A 80 14.57 11.00 6.43
CA GLY A 80 15.32 12.13 5.87
C GLY A 80 16.31 11.73 4.77
N LEU A 81 16.03 10.63 4.06
CA LEU A 81 16.86 10.07 3.00
C LEU A 81 16.37 10.52 1.62
N GLN A 82 17.26 10.45 0.63
CA GLN A 82 16.90 10.64 -0.78
C GLN A 82 16.37 9.34 -1.36
N SER A 83 15.13 9.36 -1.86
CA SER A 83 14.54 8.24 -2.56
C SER A 83 14.99 8.17 -4.02
N ARG A 84 15.02 6.95 -4.57
CA ARG A 84 15.20 6.69 -6.01
C ARG A 84 13.88 6.33 -6.70
N GLU A 85 12.80 6.20 -5.93
CA GLU A 85 11.49 5.82 -6.45
C GLU A 85 10.81 6.99 -7.14
N LYS A 86 9.97 6.67 -8.12
CA LYS A 86 9.23 7.68 -8.89
C LYS A 86 8.19 8.42 -8.04
N TYR A 87 7.60 7.73 -7.06
CA TYR A 87 6.59 8.28 -6.18
C TYR A 87 7.13 8.27 -4.75
N VAL A 88 7.12 9.44 -4.12
CA VAL A 88 7.69 9.64 -2.79
C VAL A 88 6.69 10.41 -1.96
N VAL A 89 6.42 9.95 -0.75
CA VAL A 89 5.67 10.72 0.25
C VAL A 89 6.68 11.61 0.97
N GLU A 90 6.60 12.92 0.69
CA GLU A 90 7.57 13.91 1.18
C GLU A 90 7.57 14.03 2.70
N ASP A 91 6.37 13.99 3.31
CA ASP A 91 6.18 14.04 4.76
C ASP A 91 5.26 12.89 5.20
N PRO A 92 5.84 11.77 5.67
CA PRO A 92 5.08 10.61 6.13
C PRO A 92 4.38 10.80 7.48
N THR A 93 4.48 11.97 8.11
CA THR A 93 3.73 12.34 9.31
C THR A 93 2.48 13.15 8.99
N ASP A 94 2.32 13.57 7.74
CA ASP A 94 1.17 14.31 7.22
C ASP A 94 0.37 13.45 6.23
N ILE A 95 -0.87 13.10 6.59
CA ILE A 95 -1.75 12.28 5.74
C ILE A 95 -2.06 12.94 4.39
N THR A 96 -1.97 14.28 4.31
CA THR A 96 -2.21 15.01 3.07
C THR A 96 -1.09 14.75 2.05
N SER A 97 0.12 14.47 2.52
CA SER A 97 1.25 14.04 1.67
C SER A 97 0.96 12.68 1.03
N PHE A 98 0.44 11.72 1.80
CA PHE A 98 -0.06 10.45 1.25
C PHE A 98 -1.19 10.68 0.25
N ASN A 99 -2.16 11.55 0.56
CA ASN A 99 -3.29 11.81 -0.31
C ASN A 99 -2.86 12.38 -1.68
N LYS A 100 -1.91 13.32 -1.70
CA LYS A 100 -1.34 13.89 -2.93
C LYS A 100 -0.72 12.81 -3.81
N VAL A 101 0.07 11.90 -3.23
CA VAL A 101 0.68 10.79 -3.99
C VAL A 101 -0.37 9.80 -4.46
N MET A 102 -1.39 9.52 -3.65
CA MET A 102 -2.50 8.64 -4.05
C MET A 102 -3.29 9.21 -5.23
N GLU A 103 -3.53 10.52 -5.27
CA GLU A 103 -4.13 11.21 -6.41
C GLU A 103 -3.25 11.14 -7.66
N GLU A 104 -1.93 11.30 -7.52
CA GLU A 104 -0.99 11.17 -8.64
C GLU A 104 -0.96 9.73 -9.20
N VAL A 105 -0.92 8.73 -8.32
CA VAL A 105 -0.91 7.31 -8.69
C VAL A 105 -2.21 6.94 -9.40
N THR A 106 -3.36 7.34 -8.85
CA THR A 106 -4.68 6.98 -9.40
C THR A 106 -5.07 7.81 -10.62
N GLY A 107 -4.61 9.06 -10.72
CA GLY A 107 -4.97 10.00 -11.78
C GLY A 107 -4.34 9.75 -13.16
N LYS A 108 -3.30 8.91 -13.26
CA LYS A 108 -2.59 8.63 -14.53
C LYS A 108 -3.34 7.72 -15.51
N GLY A 109 -4.63 7.46 -15.28
CA GLY A 109 -5.47 6.61 -16.12
C GLY A 109 -5.21 5.12 -15.93
N GLY A 110 -6.25 4.32 -16.17
CA GLY A 110 -6.25 2.86 -16.01
C GLY A 110 -6.44 2.38 -14.56
N SER A 111 -6.96 1.16 -14.43
CA SER A 111 -7.16 0.50 -13.13
C SER A 111 -5.82 0.09 -12.50
N ARG A 112 -5.69 0.26 -11.18
CA ARG A 112 -4.52 -0.16 -10.41
C ARG A 112 -4.90 -1.05 -9.23
N ASN A 113 -4.04 -2.01 -8.87
CA ASN A 113 -4.06 -2.68 -7.58
C ASN A 113 -3.08 -1.97 -6.64
N ILE A 114 -3.59 -1.30 -5.62
CA ILE A 114 -2.79 -0.50 -4.69
C ILE A 114 -2.69 -1.25 -3.37
N VAL A 115 -1.48 -1.61 -2.97
CA VAL A 115 -1.21 -2.38 -1.75
C VAL A 115 -0.49 -1.49 -0.74
N PHE A 116 -1.09 -1.33 0.44
CA PHE A 116 -0.53 -0.62 1.57
C PHE A 116 0.24 -1.60 2.46
N GLY A 117 1.56 -1.50 2.44
CA GLY A 117 2.48 -2.39 3.18
C GLY A 117 2.41 -2.25 4.70
N SER A 118 1.79 -1.18 5.20
CA SER A 118 1.10 -1.20 6.49
C SER A 118 0.17 0.01 6.66
N LEU A 119 -1.14 -0.24 6.76
CA LEU A 119 -2.10 0.79 7.17
C LEU A 119 -1.89 1.22 8.63
N SER A 120 -1.59 0.27 9.52
CA SER A 120 -1.31 0.57 10.93
C SER A 120 -0.12 1.53 11.07
N ALA A 121 0.93 1.38 10.26
CA ALA A 121 2.06 2.32 10.30
C ALA A 121 1.66 3.74 9.87
N ILE A 122 0.78 3.89 8.88
CA ILE A 122 0.26 5.21 8.48
C ILE A 122 -0.56 5.80 9.63
N MET A 123 -1.40 4.99 10.28
CA MET A 123 -2.18 5.43 11.45
C MET A 123 -1.29 5.86 12.62
N ASP A 124 -0.17 5.16 12.86
CA ASP A 124 0.78 5.51 13.91
C ASP A 124 1.49 6.85 13.64
N MET A 125 1.79 7.15 12.36
CA MET A 125 2.50 8.37 11.99
C MET A 125 1.57 9.58 11.83
N CYS A 126 0.42 9.40 11.19
CA CYS A 126 -0.49 10.48 10.80
C CYS A 126 -1.73 10.60 11.71
N GLY A 127 -1.87 9.71 12.68
CA GLY A 127 -3.05 9.65 13.55
C GLY A 127 -4.18 8.79 12.97
N GLU A 128 -4.81 8.02 13.86
CA GLU A 128 -5.81 7.02 13.51
C GLU A 128 -7.06 7.61 12.84
N GLN A 129 -7.65 8.63 13.46
CA GLN A 129 -8.89 9.23 12.95
C GLN A 129 -8.69 9.87 11.59
N GLU A 130 -7.61 10.64 11.44
CA GLU A 130 -7.32 11.37 10.21
C GLU A 130 -7.02 10.41 9.05
N THR A 131 -6.26 9.35 9.34
CA THR A 131 -5.97 8.28 8.39
C THR A 131 -7.26 7.58 7.95
N LEU A 132 -8.14 7.21 8.88
CA LEU A 132 -9.41 6.54 8.55
C LEU A 132 -10.35 7.41 7.70
N GLU A 133 -10.35 8.73 7.91
CA GLU A 133 -11.09 9.65 7.05
C GLU A 133 -10.55 9.66 5.62
N HIS A 134 -9.23 9.55 5.44
CA HIS A 134 -8.59 9.45 4.13
C HIS A 134 -8.75 8.08 3.48
N VAL A 135 -8.69 6.97 4.23
CA VAL A 135 -8.98 5.62 3.71
C VAL A 135 -10.37 5.57 3.06
N LYS A 136 -11.38 6.22 3.66
CA LYS A 136 -12.72 6.33 3.04
C LYS A 136 -12.68 7.07 1.70
N LYS A 137 -11.85 8.12 1.57
CA LYS A 137 -11.66 8.84 0.31
C LYS A 137 -10.92 7.95 -0.70
N TRP A 138 -9.81 7.32 -0.32
CA TRP A 138 -9.02 6.45 -1.18
C TRP A 138 -9.83 5.26 -1.71
N ASN A 139 -10.67 4.64 -0.88
CA ASN A 139 -11.57 3.56 -1.33
C ASN A 139 -12.60 4.05 -2.35
N LYS A 140 -13.13 5.27 -2.19
CA LYS A 140 -14.02 5.89 -3.20
C LYS A 140 -13.27 6.16 -4.50
N TYR A 141 -12.07 6.73 -4.44
CA TYR A 141 -11.24 6.95 -5.62
C TYR A 141 -10.90 5.63 -6.33
N ALA A 142 -10.51 4.61 -5.58
CA ALA A 142 -10.23 3.30 -6.14
C ALA A 142 -11.45 2.74 -6.90
N THR A 143 -12.64 2.84 -6.30
CA THR A 143 -13.90 2.44 -6.94
C THR A 143 -14.20 3.21 -8.22
N LEU A 144 -14.03 4.53 -8.21
CA LEU A 144 -14.29 5.39 -9.37
C LEU A 144 -13.36 5.11 -10.56
N HIS A 145 -12.17 4.56 -10.30
CA HIS A 145 -11.14 4.26 -11.29
C HIS A 145 -10.97 2.76 -11.54
N ASP A 146 -11.97 1.93 -11.20
CA ASP A 146 -11.92 0.46 -11.32
C ASP A 146 -10.66 -0.18 -10.69
N SER A 147 -10.06 0.53 -9.73
CA SER A 147 -8.87 0.14 -9.01
C SER A 147 -9.26 -0.62 -7.75
N ALA A 148 -8.36 -1.45 -7.24
CA ALA A 148 -8.53 -2.16 -5.99
C ALA A 148 -7.54 -1.63 -4.95
N ALA A 149 -7.97 -1.58 -3.69
CA ALA A 149 -7.12 -1.20 -2.55
C ALA A 149 -6.95 -2.38 -1.61
N VAL A 150 -5.72 -2.69 -1.24
CA VAL A 150 -5.37 -3.79 -0.34
C VAL A 150 -4.62 -3.21 0.84
N TYR A 151 -5.17 -3.36 2.02
CA TYR A 151 -4.55 -2.87 3.25
C TYR A 151 -4.01 -4.05 4.04
N THR A 152 -2.78 -3.91 4.55
CA THR A 152 -2.29 -4.77 5.63
C THR A 152 -2.40 -3.98 6.93
N PHE A 153 -3.08 -4.52 7.93
CA PHE A 153 -3.30 -3.85 9.20
C PHE A 153 -2.89 -4.77 10.35
N THR A 154 -1.87 -4.35 11.10
CA THR A 154 -1.47 -5.07 12.32
C THR A 154 -2.26 -4.53 13.49
N ALA A 155 -3.03 -5.41 14.14
CA ALA A 155 -3.84 -5.08 15.29
C ALA A 155 -2.99 -5.00 16.57
N TRP A 156 -2.15 -3.97 16.67
CA TRP A 156 -1.52 -3.53 17.90
C TRP A 156 -2.59 -3.25 18.99
N PRO A 157 -2.22 -3.04 20.27
CA PRO A 157 -3.19 -2.77 21.34
C PRO A 157 -3.87 -1.37 21.22
N TYR A 158 -4.44 -1.06 20.06
CA TYR A 158 -5.28 0.11 19.81
C TYR A 158 -6.58 0.04 20.61
N SER A 159 -7.24 1.19 20.74
CA SER A 159 -8.54 1.26 21.42
C SER A 159 -9.57 0.38 20.71
N LYS A 160 -10.52 -0.19 21.45
CA LYS A 160 -11.65 -0.92 20.86
C LYS A 160 -12.41 -0.05 19.83
N SER A 161 -12.55 1.24 20.12
CA SER A 161 -13.23 2.19 19.24
C SER A 161 -12.50 2.41 17.90
N THR A 162 -11.19 2.14 17.86
CA THR A 162 -10.36 2.17 16.65
C THR A 162 -10.55 0.88 15.87
N LEU A 163 -10.42 -0.26 16.54
CA LEU A 163 -10.56 -1.58 15.92
C LEU A 163 -11.96 -1.79 15.31
N ASP A 164 -13.01 -1.24 15.93
CA ASP A 164 -14.38 -1.30 15.40
C ASP A 164 -14.59 -0.44 14.13
N LYS A 165 -13.64 0.43 13.76
CA LYS A 165 -13.73 1.34 12.60
C LYS A 165 -12.85 0.93 11.41
N VAL A 166 -11.92 0.02 11.62
CA VAL A 166 -11.02 -0.52 10.58
C VAL A 166 -11.74 -1.63 9.82
#